data_AF-A0AB39QGW0-F1
#
_entry.id   AF-A0AB39QGW0-F1
#
_cell.length_a   1.000
_cell.length_b   1.000
_cell.length_c   1.000
_cell.angle_alpha   90.00
_cell.angle_beta   90.00
_cell.angle_gamma   90.00
#
_symmetry.space_group_name_H-M   'P 1'
#
loop_
_entity.id
_entity.type
_entity.pdbx_description
1 polymer ?
#
loop_
_entity_poly.entity_id
_entity_poly.type
_entity_poly.pdbx_seq_one_letter_code
_entity_poly.pdbx_strand_id
1 'polypeptide(L)'
;MEEYAARFDDLFFSLAQRRGFREYLTGLLAPRERNKTITCLAGAEPVAGAGMPGVQRLQFFLSESPWEGEQVNDRRLELLREQPATAPHDGGVIVIDDSGDRKDGTATAHVGRQWLGRLGKTDNGIVTVTTVWTDGRVYYPLHATPYTPAHHFTRGRSDPGFRTKPQLSAALAVRGKEAASAAYR
;
A
#
# COMPACT_ATOMS: atom_id res chain seq x y z
N MET A 1 20.72 1.86 0.99
CA MET A 1 19.50 1.07 1.32
C MET A 1 19.37 0.85 2.82
N GLU A 2 20.40 0.32 3.49
CA GLU A 2 20.37 0.05 4.93
C GLU A 2 20.07 1.30 5.77
N GLU A 3 20.73 2.42 5.50
CA GLU A 3 20.51 3.69 6.21
C GLU A 3 19.05 4.16 6.15
N TYR A 4 18.39 3.98 5.00
CA TYR A 4 16.98 4.32 4.85
C TYR A 4 16.09 3.35 5.62
N ALA A 5 16.35 2.03 5.53
CA ALA A 5 15.56 1.02 6.23
C ALA A 5 15.68 1.15 7.76
N ALA A 6 16.85 1.55 8.27
CA ALA A 6 17.08 1.79 9.69
C ALA A 6 16.19 2.90 10.27
N ARG A 7 15.70 3.83 9.44
CA ARG A 7 14.73 4.87 9.85
C ARG A 7 13.34 4.32 10.20
N PHE A 8 13.12 3.00 10.12
CA PHE A 8 11.88 2.33 10.50
C PHE A 8 12.07 1.31 11.64
N ASP A 9 13.28 1.13 12.16
CA ASP A 9 13.60 0.03 13.08
C ASP A 9 12.82 0.08 14.40
N ASP A 10 12.41 1.27 14.83
CA ASP A 10 11.58 1.52 16.02
C ASP A 10 10.11 1.08 15.83
N LEU A 11 9.65 0.92 14.60
CA LEU A 11 8.31 0.38 14.28
C LEU A 11 8.25 -1.16 14.39
N PHE A 12 9.41 -1.81 14.52
CA PHE A 12 9.53 -3.26 14.55
C PHE A 12 10.05 -3.72 15.91
N PHE A 13 9.33 -4.67 16.51
CA PHE A 13 9.59 -5.18 17.87
C PHE A 13 10.59 -6.34 17.90
N SER A 14 10.97 -6.90 16.76
CA SER A 14 11.95 -8.00 16.70
C SER A 14 12.98 -7.82 15.59
N LEU A 15 14.16 -8.42 15.80
CA LEU A 15 15.19 -8.51 14.76
C LEU A 15 14.68 -9.23 13.50
N ALA A 16 13.80 -10.22 13.67
CA ALA A 16 13.19 -10.95 12.55
C ALA A 16 12.36 -10.02 11.65
N GLN A 17 11.57 -9.13 12.24
CA GLN A 17 10.80 -8.14 11.48
C GLN A 17 11.67 -7.10 10.80
N ARG A 18 12.68 -6.57 11.49
CA ARG A 18 13.65 -5.63 10.92
C ARG A 18 14.36 -6.22 9.70
N ARG A 19 14.70 -7.51 9.76
CA ARG A 19 15.26 -8.26 8.62
C ARG A 19 14.22 -8.47 7.53
N GLY A 20 13.00 -8.88 7.88
CA GLY A 20 11.90 -9.08 6.92
C GLY A 20 11.57 -7.80 6.14
N PHE A 21 11.52 -6.65 6.81
CA PHE A 21 11.31 -5.35 6.18
C PHE A 21 12.41 -5.00 5.17
N ARG A 22 13.68 -5.19 5.55
CA ARG A 22 14.84 -4.96 4.66
C ARG A 22 14.80 -5.89 3.45
N GLU A 23 14.51 -7.17 3.66
CA GLU A 23 14.38 -8.16 2.59
C GLU A 23 13.25 -7.80 1.63
N TYR A 24 12.08 -7.43 2.17
CA TYR A 24 10.94 -6.97 1.39
C TYR A 24 11.25 -5.74 0.55
N LEU A 25 11.81 -4.69 1.17
CA LEU A 25 12.15 -3.44 0.50
C LEU A 25 13.21 -3.65 -0.58
N THR A 26 14.22 -4.47 -0.30
CA THR A 26 15.26 -4.84 -1.27
C THR A 26 14.65 -5.61 -2.44
N GLY A 27 13.76 -6.57 -2.18
CA GLY A 27 13.05 -7.32 -3.22
C GLY A 27 12.19 -6.42 -4.12
N LEU A 28 11.50 -5.44 -3.53
CA LEU A 28 10.67 -4.47 -4.26
C LEU A 28 11.52 -3.57 -5.17
N LEU A 29 12.68 -3.11 -4.70
CA LEU A 29 13.55 -2.18 -5.43
C LEU A 29 14.54 -2.87 -6.38
N ALA A 30 14.75 -4.19 -6.23
CA ALA A 30 15.64 -4.93 -7.11
C ALA A 30 15.19 -4.80 -8.58
N PRO A 31 16.13 -4.51 -9.51
CA PRO A 31 15.84 -4.40 -10.94
C PRO A 31 15.57 -5.79 -11.50
N ARG A 32 14.31 -6.21 -11.43
CA ARG A 32 13.86 -7.52 -11.88
C ARG A 32 12.76 -7.36 -12.92
N GLU A 33 12.97 -8.00 -14.07
CA GLU A 33 12.01 -8.05 -15.18
C GLU A 33 10.74 -8.88 -14.84
N ARG A 34 10.79 -9.68 -13.77
CA ARG A 34 9.70 -10.59 -13.37
C ARG A 34 8.70 -9.92 -12.40
N ASN A 35 7.47 -10.44 -12.41
CA ASN A 35 6.40 -10.12 -11.46
C ASN A 35 6.91 -10.12 -10.00
N LYS A 36 6.42 -9.18 -9.18
CA LYS A 36 6.78 -9.02 -7.75
C LYS A 36 6.11 -10.08 -6.86
N THR A 37 6.29 -11.37 -7.18
CA THR A 37 5.84 -12.49 -6.35
C THR A 37 6.74 -12.67 -5.13
N ILE A 38 6.24 -13.31 -4.08
CA ILE A 38 7.00 -13.53 -2.84
C ILE A 38 8.33 -14.26 -3.07
N THR A 39 8.35 -15.26 -3.95
CA THR A 39 9.56 -16.00 -4.32
C THR A 39 10.59 -15.06 -4.97
N CYS A 40 10.16 -14.20 -5.89
CA CYS A 40 11.04 -13.25 -6.56
C CYS A 40 11.54 -12.14 -5.62
N LEU A 41 10.71 -11.69 -4.67
CA LEU A 41 11.11 -10.73 -3.64
C LEU A 41 12.22 -11.32 -2.74
N ALA A 42 12.09 -12.60 -2.37
CA ALA A 42 13.11 -13.34 -1.62
C ALA A 42 14.31 -13.79 -2.47
N GLY A 43 14.37 -13.42 -3.77
CA GLY A 43 15.46 -13.80 -4.68
C GLY A 43 15.49 -15.28 -5.07
N ALA A 44 14.40 -16.01 -4.85
CA ALA A 44 14.25 -17.43 -5.17
C ALA A 44 13.59 -17.64 -6.55
N GLU A 45 13.93 -18.77 -7.18
CA GLU A 45 13.31 -19.20 -8.43
C GLU A 45 11.82 -19.56 -8.19
N PRO A 46 10.86 -19.02 -8.96
CA PRO A 46 9.45 -19.34 -8.81
C PRO A 46 9.18 -20.85 -8.96
N VAL A 47 8.34 -21.43 -8.10
CA VAL A 47 8.09 -22.88 -8.05
C VAL A 47 9.23 -23.66 -7.41
N ALA A 48 10.45 -23.70 -7.99
CA ALA A 48 11.52 -24.55 -7.43
C ALA A 48 12.03 -24.04 -6.07
N GLY A 49 12.09 -22.72 -5.90
CA GLY A 49 12.54 -22.07 -4.67
C GLY A 49 11.45 -21.79 -3.64
N ALA A 50 10.18 -22.16 -3.90
CA ALA A 50 9.05 -21.79 -3.04
C ALA A 50 9.15 -22.36 -1.61
N GLY A 51 9.79 -23.52 -1.45
CA GLY A 51 10.02 -24.15 -0.16
C GLY A 51 11.23 -23.62 0.62
N MET A 52 12.00 -22.68 0.05
CA MET A 52 13.21 -22.18 0.72
C MET A 52 12.85 -21.44 2.01
N PRO A 53 13.63 -21.59 3.10
CA PRO A 53 13.38 -20.91 4.36
C PRO A 53 13.25 -19.38 4.24
N GLY A 54 13.97 -18.74 3.30
CA GLY A 54 13.84 -17.31 3.03
C GLY A 54 12.44 -16.90 2.54
N VAL A 55 11.89 -17.65 1.58
CA VAL A 55 10.54 -17.41 1.05
C VAL A 55 9.49 -17.55 2.14
N GLN A 56 9.57 -18.60 2.96
CA GLN A 56 8.62 -18.83 4.05
C GLN A 56 8.70 -17.73 5.12
N ARG A 57 9.91 -17.28 5.47
CA ARG A 57 10.08 -16.16 6.42
C ARG A 57 9.51 -14.87 5.88
N LEU A 58 9.74 -14.56 4.60
CA LEU A 58 9.20 -13.34 3.99
C LEU A 58 7.67 -13.41 3.87
N GLN A 59 7.11 -14.58 3.52
CA GLN A 59 5.68 -14.82 3.52
C GLN A 59 5.08 -14.56 4.92
N PHE A 60 5.67 -15.17 5.96
CA PHE A 60 5.23 -14.97 7.35
C PHE A 60 5.34 -13.50 7.77
N PHE A 61 6.42 -12.82 7.39
CA PHE A 61 6.59 -11.40 7.66
C PHE A 61 5.43 -10.57 7.07
N LEU A 62 5.00 -10.84 5.84
CA LEU A 62 3.95 -10.07 5.19
C LEU A 62 2.52 -10.44 5.59
N SER A 63 2.27 -11.68 6.05
CA SER A 63 0.90 -12.13 6.35
C SER A 63 0.58 -12.29 7.84
N GLU A 64 1.52 -12.83 8.63
CA GLU A 64 1.25 -13.21 10.03
C GLU A 64 1.97 -12.32 11.06
N SER A 65 3.04 -11.64 10.66
CA SER A 65 3.83 -10.83 11.59
C SER A 65 3.06 -9.57 11.99
N PRO A 66 2.94 -9.23 13.29
CA PRO A 66 2.01 -8.19 13.74
C PRO A 66 2.58 -6.75 13.64
N TRP A 67 3.09 -6.34 12.46
CA TRP A 67 3.52 -4.95 12.23
C TRP A 67 2.40 -4.11 11.62
N GLU A 68 2.36 -2.83 11.95
CA GLU A 68 1.31 -1.90 11.52
C GLU A 68 1.70 -1.18 10.23
N GLY A 69 1.08 -1.55 9.11
CA GLY A 69 1.38 -0.97 7.81
C GLY A 69 1.13 0.54 7.71
N GLU A 70 0.12 1.04 8.43
CA GLU A 70 -0.17 2.47 8.50
C GLU A 70 0.96 3.26 9.18
N GLN A 71 1.58 2.72 10.24
CA GLN A 71 2.72 3.38 10.90
C GLN A 71 3.94 3.45 9.98
N VAL A 72 4.18 2.40 9.18
CA VAL A 72 5.23 2.42 8.15
C VAL A 72 4.93 3.48 7.09
N ASN A 73 3.67 3.63 6.69
CA ASN A 73 3.27 4.68 5.76
C ASN A 73 3.45 6.08 6.35
N ASP A 74 3.04 6.29 7.59
CA ASP A 74 3.19 7.57 8.29
C ASP A 74 4.67 7.97 8.39
N ARG A 75 5.55 7.05 8.82
CA ARG A 75 7.01 7.27 8.81
C ARG A 75 7.56 7.56 7.41
N ARG A 76 7.05 6.90 6.37
CA ARG A 76 7.44 7.21 4.99
C ARG A 76 7.06 8.64 4.61
N LEU A 77 5.88 9.12 5.00
CA LEU A 77 5.45 10.49 4.75
C LEU A 77 6.26 11.50 5.56
N GLU A 78 6.59 11.22 6.81
CA GLU A 78 7.51 12.03 7.62
C GLU A 78 8.86 12.22 6.90
N LEU A 79 9.47 11.13 6.43
CA LEU A 79 10.75 11.17 5.71
C LEU A 79 10.66 11.97 4.40
N LEU A 80 9.54 11.91 3.68
CA LEU A 80 9.33 12.71 2.46
C LEU A 80 9.20 14.20 2.77
N ARG A 81 8.69 14.57 3.95
CA ARG A 81 8.54 15.97 4.37
C ARG A 81 9.88 16.59 4.79
N GLU A 82 10.80 15.77 5.30
CA GLU A 82 12.17 16.21 5.64
C GLU A 82 12.99 16.62 4.40
N GLN A 83 12.59 16.21 3.20
CA GLN A 83 13.32 16.46 1.96
C GLN A 83 12.71 17.62 1.17
N PRO A 84 13.47 18.71 0.88
CA PRO A 84 12.94 19.88 0.17
C PRO A 84 12.29 19.57 -1.19
N ALA A 85 12.76 18.53 -1.88
CA ALA A 85 12.24 18.13 -3.20
C ALA A 85 10.87 17.43 -3.12
N THR A 86 10.48 16.90 -1.96
CA THR A 86 9.22 16.17 -1.77
C THR A 86 8.33 16.76 -0.67
N ALA A 87 8.81 17.77 0.05
CA ALA A 87 8.07 18.47 1.08
C ALA A 87 6.81 19.13 0.47
N PRO A 88 5.61 18.86 1.03
CA PRO A 88 4.38 19.55 0.62
C PRO A 88 4.47 21.07 0.77
N HIS A 89 3.85 21.80 -0.14
CA HIS A 89 3.75 23.27 -0.13
C HIS A 89 2.47 23.73 -0.83
N ASP A 90 2.13 25.02 -0.74
CA ASP A 90 0.86 25.60 -1.23
C ASP A 90 0.68 25.58 -2.75
N GLY A 91 1.75 25.26 -3.48
CA GLY A 91 1.73 25.07 -4.94
C GLY A 91 1.38 23.64 -5.36
N GLY A 92 1.28 22.70 -4.40
CA GLY A 92 0.90 21.33 -4.65
C GLY A 92 -0.61 21.10 -4.52
N VAL A 93 -1.07 19.99 -5.09
CA VAL A 93 -2.46 19.53 -5.01
C VAL A 93 -2.52 18.09 -4.52
N ILE A 94 -3.67 17.71 -3.95
CA ILE A 94 -3.99 16.32 -3.63
C ILE A 94 -4.95 15.81 -4.68
N VAL A 95 -4.51 14.78 -5.41
CA VAL A 95 -5.33 14.05 -6.38
C VAL A 95 -5.96 12.86 -5.68
N ILE A 96 -7.25 12.65 -5.93
CA ILE A 96 -7.99 11.48 -5.46
C ILE A 96 -8.37 10.67 -6.70
N ASP A 97 -8.02 9.39 -6.69
CA ASP A 97 -8.33 8.47 -7.78
C ASP A 97 -8.53 7.06 -7.24
N ASP A 98 -9.30 6.24 -7.95
CA ASP A 98 -9.45 4.82 -7.67
C ASP A 98 -8.85 3.95 -8.79
N SER A 99 -8.03 2.98 -8.38
CA SER A 99 -7.36 2.08 -9.32
C SER A 99 -7.84 0.65 -9.13
N GLY A 100 -8.24 0.03 -10.24
CA GLY A 100 -8.76 -1.33 -10.28
C GLY A 100 -7.70 -2.34 -10.75
N ASP A 101 -7.51 -3.40 -9.98
CA ASP A 101 -6.64 -4.52 -10.30
C ASP A 101 -7.46 -5.80 -10.50
N ARG A 102 -7.38 -6.39 -11.70
CA ARG A 102 -8.15 -7.58 -12.06
C ARG A 102 -7.67 -8.79 -11.26
N LYS A 103 -8.62 -9.63 -10.84
CA LYS A 103 -8.35 -10.90 -10.16
C LYS A 103 -9.16 -12.02 -10.81
N ASP A 104 -8.54 -13.19 -10.97
CA ASP A 104 -9.20 -14.36 -11.57
C ASP A 104 -9.88 -15.28 -10.55
N GLY A 105 -9.76 -15.01 -9.23
CA GLY A 105 -10.35 -15.82 -8.17
C GLY A 105 -11.03 -15.01 -7.05
N THR A 106 -11.45 -15.70 -5.99
CA THR A 106 -12.20 -15.13 -4.86
C THR A 106 -11.41 -15.06 -3.54
N ALA A 107 -10.19 -15.61 -3.52
CA ALA A 107 -9.39 -15.73 -2.29
C ALA A 107 -8.75 -14.40 -1.83
N THR A 108 -8.63 -13.41 -2.72
CA THR A 108 -8.04 -12.12 -2.35
C THR A 108 -9.06 -11.27 -1.61
N ALA A 109 -8.67 -10.70 -0.46
CA ALA A 109 -9.53 -9.78 0.29
C ALA A 109 -10.07 -8.65 -0.61
N HIS A 110 -11.29 -8.21 -0.35
CA HIS A 110 -11.98 -7.12 -1.07
C HIS A 110 -12.33 -7.41 -2.54
N VAL A 111 -12.02 -8.60 -3.06
CA VAL A 111 -12.30 -8.95 -4.45
C VAL A 111 -13.80 -8.99 -4.71
N GLY A 112 -14.22 -8.53 -5.88
CA GLY A 112 -15.59 -8.68 -6.33
C GLY A 112 -15.81 -8.13 -7.72
N ARG A 113 -17.04 -8.32 -8.24
CA ARG A 113 -17.48 -7.76 -9.52
C ARG A 113 -17.69 -6.25 -9.40
N GLN A 114 -16.83 -5.47 -10.05
CA GLN A 114 -16.78 -4.01 -9.94
C GLN A 114 -16.39 -3.39 -11.27
N TRP A 115 -16.74 -2.11 -11.50
CA TRP A 115 -16.16 -1.36 -12.61
C TRP A 115 -14.65 -1.18 -12.39
N LEU A 116 -13.83 -1.68 -13.31
CA LEU A 116 -12.38 -1.56 -13.29
C LEU A 116 -11.97 -0.52 -14.34
N GLY A 117 -11.68 0.71 -13.90
CA GLY A 117 -11.43 1.86 -14.79
C GLY A 117 -10.40 1.58 -15.88
N ARG A 118 -9.27 0.96 -15.51
CA ARG A 118 -8.19 0.57 -16.43
C ARG A 118 -8.64 -0.41 -17.53
N LEU A 119 -9.63 -1.26 -17.27
CA LEU A 119 -10.15 -2.21 -18.25
C LEU A 119 -11.39 -1.71 -18.99
N GLY A 120 -11.98 -0.58 -18.57
CA GLY A 120 -13.18 -0.01 -19.19
C GLY A 120 -14.42 -0.92 -19.12
N LYS A 121 -14.50 -1.82 -18.12
CA LYS A 121 -15.61 -2.74 -17.96
C LYS A 121 -15.82 -3.17 -16.50
N THR A 122 -16.99 -3.75 -16.22
CA THR A 122 -17.22 -4.48 -14.98
C THR A 122 -16.58 -5.86 -15.06
N ASP A 123 -15.65 -6.14 -14.16
CA ASP A 123 -15.01 -7.45 -14.04
C ASP A 123 -14.67 -7.78 -12.59
N ASN A 124 -14.14 -8.98 -12.35
CA ASN A 124 -13.70 -9.39 -11.03
C ASN A 124 -12.35 -8.73 -10.69
N GLY A 125 -12.27 -8.05 -9.55
CA GLY A 125 -11.06 -7.36 -9.13
C GLY A 125 -11.20 -6.65 -7.80
N ILE A 126 -10.10 -6.01 -7.41
CA ILE A 126 -10.02 -5.13 -6.24
C ILE A 126 -9.92 -3.70 -6.75
N VAL A 127 -10.58 -2.78 -6.07
CA VAL A 127 -10.43 -1.35 -6.34
C VAL A 127 -9.91 -0.67 -5.10
N THR A 128 -8.82 0.08 -5.25
CA THR A 128 -8.18 0.82 -4.16
C THR A 128 -8.36 2.31 -4.42
N VAL A 129 -8.97 3.01 -3.47
CA VAL A 129 -9.05 4.47 -3.48
C VAL A 129 -7.75 5.02 -2.92
N THR A 130 -7.17 6.00 -3.60
CA THR A 130 -5.87 6.57 -3.25
C THR A 130 -5.94 8.08 -3.15
N THR A 131 -5.06 8.63 -2.33
CA THR A 131 -4.71 10.06 -2.34
C THR A 131 -3.26 10.18 -2.73
N VAL A 132 -2.95 11.12 -3.62
CA VAL A 132 -1.61 11.36 -4.15
C VAL A 132 -1.32 12.85 -4.03
N TRP A 133 -0.18 13.21 -3.46
CA TRP A 133 0.31 14.58 -3.51
C TRP A 133 1.13 14.79 -4.79
N THR A 134 0.98 15.95 -5.42
CA THR A 134 1.82 16.37 -6.55
C THR A 134 1.90 17.89 -6.67
N ASP A 135 3.05 18.39 -7.12
CA ASP A 135 3.27 19.78 -7.52
C ASP A 135 3.56 19.90 -9.03
N GLY A 136 3.30 18.84 -9.79
CA GLY A 136 3.64 18.71 -11.21
C GLY A 136 5.09 18.32 -11.50
N ARG A 137 6.01 18.40 -10.53
CA ARG A 137 7.41 17.95 -10.65
C ARG A 137 7.59 16.55 -10.11
N VAL A 138 6.98 16.28 -8.95
CA VAL A 138 6.97 14.96 -8.33
C VAL A 138 5.54 14.55 -7.97
N TYR A 139 5.32 13.25 -7.82
CA TYR A 139 4.08 12.71 -7.30
C TYR A 139 4.38 11.53 -6.39
N TYR A 140 3.65 11.41 -5.29
CA TYR A 140 3.75 10.23 -4.43
C TYR A 140 2.42 9.95 -3.73
N PRO A 141 2.07 8.65 -3.53
CA PRO A 141 0.89 8.29 -2.76
C PRO A 141 1.02 8.78 -1.31
N LEU A 142 -0.05 9.36 -0.78
CA LEU A 142 -0.22 9.68 0.63
C LEU A 142 -0.81 8.46 1.35
N HIS A 143 -1.98 8.01 0.89
CA HIS A 143 -2.73 6.93 1.51
C HIS A 143 -3.43 6.09 0.44
N ALA A 144 -3.72 4.84 0.78
CA ALA A 144 -4.46 3.91 -0.06
C ALA A 144 -5.42 3.08 0.81
N THR A 145 -6.66 2.91 0.35
CA THR A 145 -7.65 2.09 1.05
C THR A 145 -8.43 1.25 0.05
N PRO A 146 -8.37 -0.09 0.14
CA PRO A 146 -9.23 -0.97 -0.65
C PRO A 146 -10.70 -0.69 -0.37
N TYR A 147 -11.51 -0.59 -1.42
CA TYR A 147 -12.95 -0.61 -1.29
C TYR A 147 -13.43 -2.05 -1.15
N THR A 148 -14.19 -2.31 -0.09
CA THR A 148 -14.82 -3.60 0.17
C THR A 148 -16.25 -3.62 -0.40
N PRO A 149 -16.57 -4.48 -1.38
CA PRO A 149 -17.93 -4.62 -1.87
C PRO A 149 -18.93 -5.03 -0.78
N ALA A 150 -20.16 -4.53 -0.88
CA ALA A 150 -21.20 -4.76 0.13
C ALA A 150 -21.45 -6.24 0.48
N HIS A 151 -21.28 -7.18 -0.45
CA HIS A 151 -21.52 -8.61 -0.21
C HIS A 151 -20.52 -9.27 0.75
N HIS A 152 -19.41 -8.60 1.09
CA HIS A 152 -18.49 -9.04 2.15
C HIS A 152 -18.99 -8.70 3.55
N PHE A 153 -20.02 -7.87 3.68
CA PHE A 153 -20.59 -7.47 4.97
C PHE A 153 -21.89 -8.21 5.24
N THR A 154 -22.07 -8.68 6.49
CA THR A 154 -23.26 -9.43 6.93
C THR A 154 -24.56 -8.67 6.65
N ARG A 155 -24.55 -7.34 6.82
CA ARG A 155 -25.72 -6.46 6.56
C ARG A 155 -25.68 -5.75 5.22
N GLY A 156 -24.79 -6.16 4.31
CA GLY A 156 -24.66 -5.54 3.00
C GLY A 156 -24.38 -4.04 3.08
N ARG A 157 -25.12 -3.24 2.31
CA ARG A 157 -25.00 -1.77 2.31
C ARG A 157 -25.46 -1.10 3.60
N SER A 158 -26.23 -1.80 4.44
CA SER A 158 -26.69 -1.28 5.73
C SER A 158 -25.74 -1.59 6.89
N ASP A 159 -24.62 -2.26 6.59
CA ASP A 159 -23.60 -2.54 7.59
C ASP A 159 -22.92 -1.23 8.07
N PRO A 160 -22.79 -0.98 9.37
CA PRO A 160 -22.14 0.22 9.88
C PRO A 160 -20.66 0.33 9.49
N GLY A 161 -20.01 -0.79 9.13
CA GLY A 161 -18.65 -0.81 8.59
C GLY A 161 -18.57 -0.55 7.09
N PHE A 162 -19.68 -0.64 6.34
CA PHE A 162 -19.69 -0.40 4.91
C PHE A 162 -19.40 1.07 4.60
N ARG A 163 -18.52 1.30 3.62
CA ARG A 163 -18.19 2.63 3.10
C ARG A 163 -18.20 2.57 1.58
N THR A 164 -18.89 3.52 0.95
CA THR A 164 -18.84 3.73 -0.50
C THR A 164 -17.52 4.36 -0.92
N LYS A 165 -17.14 4.21 -2.19
CA LYS A 165 -15.92 4.86 -2.73
C LYS A 165 -15.88 6.38 -2.52
N PRO A 166 -16.97 7.15 -2.71
CA PRO A 166 -16.97 8.58 -2.38
C PRO A 166 -16.75 8.87 -0.89
N GLN A 167 -17.30 8.04 0.02
CA GLN A 167 -17.05 8.20 1.45
C GLN A 167 -15.59 7.90 1.81
N LEU A 168 -14.99 6.85 1.23
CA LEU A 168 -13.55 6.58 1.37
C LEU A 168 -12.72 7.73 0.82
N SER A 169 -13.08 8.25 -0.35
CA SER A 169 -12.43 9.39 -0.98
C SER A 169 -12.44 10.63 -0.09
N ALA A 170 -13.60 10.96 0.48
CA ALA A 170 -13.74 12.09 1.40
C ALA A 170 -12.89 11.91 2.67
N ALA A 171 -12.91 10.71 3.26
CA ALA A 171 -12.10 10.41 4.45
C ALA A 171 -10.59 10.51 4.15
N LEU A 172 -10.14 9.95 3.02
CA LEU A 172 -8.75 10.05 2.60
C LEU A 172 -8.36 11.49 2.25
N ALA A 173 -9.25 12.29 1.67
CA ALA A 173 -8.98 13.70 1.37
C ALA A 173 -8.69 14.51 2.64
N VAL A 174 -9.44 14.29 3.71
CA VAL A 174 -9.20 14.93 5.02
C VAL A 174 -7.82 14.52 5.55
N ARG A 175 -7.54 13.21 5.59
CA ARG A 175 -6.27 12.67 6.08
C ARG A 175 -5.06 13.12 5.23
N GLY A 176 -5.25 13.20 3.91
CA GLY A 176 -4.26 13.73 2.97
C GLY A 176 -3.95 15.20 3.21
N LYS A 177 -4.96 16.03 3.53
CA LYS A 177 -4.75 17.44 3.88
C LYS A 177 -3.91 17.58 5.16
N GLU A 178 -4.12 16.74 6.17
CA GLU A 178 -3.31 16.74 7.39
C GLU A 178 -1.85 16.36 7.08
N ALA A 179 -1.67 15.31 6.28
CA ALA A 179 -0.37 14.89 5.78
C ALA A 179 0.33 15.94 4.89
N ALA A 180 -0.41 16.83 4.23
CA ALA A 180 0.13 17.91 3.41
C ALA A 180 0.28 19.26 4.14
N SER A 181 -0.42 19.49 5.26
CA SER A 181 -0.48 20.80 5.93
C SER A 181 0.45 20.97 7.13
N ALA A 182 0.85 19.89 7.81
CA ALA A 182 1.79 19.97 8.94
C ALA A 182 3.25 20.39 8.59
N ALA A 183 3.48 21.02 7.43
CA ALA A 183 4.74 21.69 7.07
C ALA A 183 4.82 23.15 7.57
N TYR A 184 3.76 23.66 8.22
CA TYR A 184 3.63 25.07 8.63
C TYR A 184 3.47 25.29 10.15
N ARG A 185 4.08 24.44 10.98
CA ARG A 185 4.25 24.72 12.43
C ARG A 185 5.71 24.56 12.80
#